data_AF-A0A804Q3U1-F1
#
_entry.id   AF-A0A804Q3U1-F1
#
_cell.length_a   1.000
_cell.length_b   1.000
_cell.length_c   1.000
_cell.angle_alpha   90.00
_cell.angle_beta   90.00
_cell.angle_gamma   90.00
#
_symmetry.space_group_name_H-M   'P 1'
#
loop_
_entity.id
_entity.type
_entity.pdbx_description
1 polymer ?
#
loop_
_entity_poly.entity_id
_entity_poly.type
_entity_poly.pdbx_seq_one_letter_code
_entity_poly.pdbx_strand_id
1 'polypeptide(L)'
;MAPALTLKHLSPEAYWYFFKTLTFGSTDPEMHPRLAQLAMEIARLQIRSINSAYTTSNLLRDNFSIQFWCKVLSFLRGFIQKHICKFGVHPFELLNKNEPVQLGRMASPSEDFIICHQYHRSPHEEVPEIRLQDVFYGSIKKNGKFEVLVWRSQIPPYYSYVHACEIRERKNTGAKRKRCMKDGTTSS
;
A
#
# COMPACT_ATOMS: atom_id res chain seq x y z
N MET A 1 31.17 -14.96 5.67
CA MET A 1 29.99 -14.09 5.51
C MET A 1 29.54 -14.19 4.06
N ALA A 2 28.29 -14.62 3.80
CA ALA A 2 27.74 -14.52 2.45
C ALA A 2 27.45 -13.03 2.17
N PRO A 3 27.77 -12.50 0.97
CA PRO A 3 27.37 -11.14 0.60
C PRO A 3 25.85 -11.01 0.65
N ALA A 4 25.35 -9.86 1.10
CA ALA A 4 23.92 -9.58 1.03
C ALA A 4 23.48 -9.60 -0.45
N LEU A 5 22.52 -10.47 -0.79
CA LEU A 5 21.94 -10.51 -2.12
C LEU A 5 20.98 -9.32 -2.28
N THR A 6 21.28 -8.40 -3.21
CA THR A 6 20.34 -7.38 -3.61
C THR A 6 19.29 -8.00 -4.54
N LEU A 7 18.08 -8.20 -4.03
CA LEU A 7 16.96 -8.62 -4.88
C LEU A 7 16.56 -7.46 -5.79
N LYS A 8 16.65 -7.68 -7.11
CA LYS A 8 16.07 -6.76 -8.09
C LYS A 8 14.55 -6.73 -7.90
N HIS A 9 13.93 -5.58 -8.16
CA HIS A 9 12.48 -5.53 -8.29
C HIS A 9 12.01 -6.53 -9.36
N LEU A 10 10.85 -7.14 -9.13
CA LEU A 10 10.18 -7.97 -10.14
C LEU A 10 10.01 -7.16 -11.44
N SER A 11 9.94 -7.84 -12.59
CA SER A 11 9.46 -7.18 -13.80
C SER A 11 8.00 -6.76 -13.62
N PRO A 12 7.47 -5.79 -14.39
CA PRO A 12 6.05 -5.44 -14.36
C PRO A 12 5.12 -6.66 -14.55
N GLU A 13 5.48 -7.58 -15.43
CA GLU A 13 4.72 -8.79 -15.75
C GLU A 13 4.77 -9.79 -14.59
N ALA A 14 5.96 -10.01 -14.01
CA ALA A 14 6.14 -10.89 -12.86
C ALA A 14 5.41 -10.36 -11.63
N TYR A 15 5.45 -9.04 -11.40
CA TYR A 15 4.69 -8.41 -10.32
C TYR A 15 3.18 -8.52 -10.56
N TRP A 16 2.71 -8.31 -11.79
CA TRP A 16 1.30 -8.50 -12.12
C TRP A 16 0.86 -9.94 -11.84
N TYR A 17 1.63 -10.93 -12.30
CA TYR A 17 1.34 -12.33 -12.03
C TYR A 17 1.29 -12.61 -10.52
N PHE A 18 2.29 -12.13 -9.76
CA PHE A 18 2.33 -12.26 -8.31
C PHE A 18 1.10 -11.65 -7.63
N PHE A 19 0.77 -10.39 -7.97
CA PHE A 19 -0.38 -9.69 -7.41
C PHE A 19 -1.70 -10.38 -7.76
N LYS A 20 -1.85 -10.82 -9.02
CA LYS A 20 -3.04 -11.55 -9.50
C LYS A 20 -3.22 -12.84 -8.70
N THR A 21 -2.18 -13.66 -8.56
CA THR A 21 -2.24 -14.91 -7.81
C THR A 21 -2.63 -14.68 -6.34
N LEU A 22 -2.04 -13.67 -5.69
CA LEU A 22 -2.39 -13.35 -4.30
C LEU A 22 -3.86 -12.88 -4.15
N THR A 23 -4.32 -12.04 -5.07
CA THR A 23 -5.63 -11.38 -4.99
C THR A 23 -6.77 -12.34 -5.27
N PHE A 24 -6.61 -13.22 -6.26
CA PHE A 24 -7.65 -14.16 -6.65
C PHE A 24 -7.57 -15.50 -5.89
N GLY A 25 -6.40 -15.90 -5.38
CA GLY A 25 -6.26 -17.15 -4.65
C GLY A 25 -6.71 -18.35 -5.50
N SER A 26 -7.74 -19.05 -5.04
CA SER A 26 -8.37 -20.17 -5.77
C SER A 26 -9.46 -19.75 -6.75
N THR A 27 -9.88 -18.49 -6.75
CA THR A 27 -10.90 -17.97 -7.67
C THR A 27 -10.30 -17.79 -9.06
N ASP A 28 -10.97 -18.29 -10.10
CA ASP A 28 -10.51 -18.11 -11.47
C ASP A 28 -10.72 -16.65 -11.95
N PRO A 29 -9.65 -15.88 -12.25
CA PRO A 29 -9.77 -14.51 -12.75
C PRO A 29 -10.45 -14.41 -14.12
N GLU A 30 -10.43 -15.46 -14.94
CA GLU A 30 -11.08 -15.46 -16.26
C GLU A 30 -12.61 -15.44 -16.14
N MET A 31 -13.15 -15.94 -15.02
CA MET A 31 -14.57 -15.85 -14.69
C MET A 31 -14.98 -14.46 -14.17
N HIS A 32 -14.01 -13.58 -13.92
CA HIS A 32 -14.24 -12.24 -13.35
C HIS A 32 -13.42 -11.14 -14.08
N PRO A 33 -13.59 -10.95 -15.40
CA PRO A 33 -12.73 -10.09 -16.21
C PRO A 33 -12.69 -8.63 -15.75
N ARG A 34 -13.82 -8.09 -15.26
CA ARG A 34 -13.88 -6.72 -14.72
C ARG A 34 -13.06 -6.56 -13.44
N LEU A 35 -13.09 -7.55 -12.56
CA LEU A 35 -12.26 -7.55 -11.35
C LEU A 35 -10.78 -7.71 -11.74
N ALA A 36 -10.46 -8.59 -12.69
CA ALA A 36 -9.10 -8.77 -13.18
C ALA A 36 -8.51 -7.47 -13.75
N GLN A 37 -9.30 -6.70 -14.49
CA GLN A 37 -8.90 -5.38 -14.97
C GLN A 37 -8.65 -4.39 -13.81
N LEU A 38 -9.56 -4.32 -12.84
CA LEU A 38 -9.37 -3.46 -11.65
C LEU A 38 -8.12 -3.84 -10.86
N ALA A 39 -7.87 -5.14 -10.65
CA ALA A 39 -6.66 -5.63 -9.99
C ALA A 39 -5.41 -5.22 -10.75
N MET A 40 -5.41 -5.28 -12.09
CA MET A 40 -4.27 -4.85 -12.90
C MET A 40 -3.98 -3.34 -12.76
N GLU A 41 -5.02 -2.52 -12.75
CA GLU A 41 -4.88 -1.08 -12.52
C GLU A 41 -4.35 -0.78 -11.11
N ILE A 42 -4.85 -1.46 -10.09
CA ILE A 42 -4.36 -1.37 -8.71
C ILE A 42 -2.88 -1.77 -8.63
N ALA A 43 -2.49 -2.89 -9.24
CA ALA A 43 -1.11 -3.37 -9.25
C ALA A 43 -0.15 -2.33 -9.87
N ARG A 44 -0.55 -1.71 -10.98
CA ARG A 44 0.27 -0.68 -11.66
C ARG A 44 0.52 0.54 -10.78
N LEU A 45 -0.45 0.94 -9.96
CA LEU A 45 -0.30 2.07 -9.03
C LEU A 45 0.69 1.79 -7.89
N GLN A 46 1.05 0.53 -7.63
CA GLN A 46 1.84 0.13 -6.46
C GLN A 46 3.36 0.07 -6.70
N ILE A 47 3.84 0.40 -7.90
CA ILE A 47 5.26 0.36 -8.30
C ILE A 47 5.97 -0.90 -7.77
N ARG A 48 5.34 -2.05 -8.00
CA ARG A 48 5.91 -3.37 -7.70
C ARG A 48 6.31 -3.57 -6.22
N SER A 49 5.62 -2.90 -5.29
CA SER A 49 5.80 -3.05 -3.84
C SER A 49 5.22 -4.38 -3.34
N ILE A 50 6.08 -5.26 -2.83
CA ILE A 50 5.66 -6.57 -2.26
C ILE A 50 4.74 -6.37 -1.06
N ASN A 51 5.04 -5.42 -0.18
CA ASN A 51 4.21 -5.10 0.99
C ASN A 51 2.80 -4.68 0.60
N SER A 52 2.72 -3.81 -0.42
CA SER A 52 1.44 -3.31 -0.93
C SER A 52 0.68 -4.41 -1.66
N ALA A 53 1.37 -5.31 -2.35
CA ALA A 53 0.75 -6.48 -2.95
C ALA A 53 0.03 -7.33 -1.89
N TYR A 54 0.75 -7.75 -0.83
CA TYR A 54 0.15 -8.55 0.25
C TYR A 54 -1.00 -7.84 0.96
N THR A 55 -0.80 -6.56 1.31
CA THR A 55 -1.79 -5.79 2.08
C THR A 55 -3.07 -5.58 1.27
N THR A 56 -2.92 -5.20 0.00
CA THR A 56 -4.08 -4.92 -0.87
C THR A 56 -4.73 -6.20 -1.38
N SER A 57 -3.98 -7.25 -1.70
CA SER A 57 -4.56 -8.53 -2.14
C SER A 57 -5.44 -9.15 -1.05
N ASN A 58 -4.96 -9.14 0.20
CA ASN A 58 -5.73 -9.66 1.33
C ASN A 58 -7.02 -8.85 1.54
N LEU A 59 -6.94 -7.51 1.52
CA LEU A 59 -8.12 -6.63 1.59
C LEU A 59 -9.15 -6.94 0.49
N LEU A 60 -8.69 -7.06 -0.76
CA LEU A 60 -9.57 -7.27 -1.92
C LEU A 60 -10.21 -8.66 -1.90
N ARG A 61 -9.49 -9.67 -1.41
CA ARG A 61 -10.00 -11.03 -1.23
C ARG A 61 -11.02 -11.11 -0.10
N ASP A 62 -10.78 -10.41 1.02
CA ASP A 62 -11.72 -10.32 2.16
C ASP A 62 -13.04 -9.64 1.76
N ASN A 63 -13.03 -8.79 0.72
CA ASN A 63 -14.22 -8.14 0.17
C ASN A 63 -14.22 -8.19 -1.37
N PHE A 64 -14.62 -9.34 -1.92
CA PHE A 64 -14.63 -9.64 -3.35
C PHE A 64 -15.85 -9.01 -4.08
N SER A 65 -15.95 -7.69 -4.04
CA SER A 65 -17.02 -6.90 -4.66
C SER A 65 -16.47 -5.86 -5.62
N ILE A 66 -17.02 -5.78 -6.83
CA ILE A 66 -16.62 -4.79 -7.84
C ILE A 66 -16.74 -3.35 -7.33
N GLN A 67 -17.78 -3.05 -6.56
CA GLN A 67 -17.98 -1.71 -5.99
C GLN A 67 -16.88 -1.37 -4.97
N PHE A 68 -16.52 -2.34 -4.13
CA PHE A 68 -15.45 -2.17 -3.16
C PHE A 68 -14.09 -1.99 -3.85
N TRP A 69 -13.79 -2.79 -4.87
CA TRP A 69 -12.55 -2.70 -5.64
C TRP A 69 -12.43 -1.36 -6.37
N CYS A 70 -13.52 -0.84 -6.95
CA CYS A 70 -13.58 0.51 -7.50
C CYS A 70 -13.30 1.59 -6.46
N LYS A 71 -13.80 1.42 -5.23
CA LYS A 71 -13.57 2.35 -4.11
C LYS A 71 -12.09 2.35 -3.70
N VAL A 72 -11.47 1.17 -3.60
CA VAL A 72 -10.04 1.02 -3.30
C VAL A 72 -9.19 1.67 -4.40
N LEU A 73 -9.48 1.41 -5.67
CA LEU A 73 -8.77 2.02 -6.81
C LEU A 73 -8.87 3.55 -6.78
N SER A 74 -10.08 4.08 -6.54
CA SER A 74 -10.31 5.53 -6.46
C SER A 74 -9.54 6.17 -5.31
N PHE A 75 -9.54 5.53 -4.13
CA PHE A 75 -8.74 5.95 -2.98
C PHE A 75 -7.25 5.95 -3.32
N LEU A 76 -6.74 4.86 -3.93
CA LEU A 76 -5.33 4.73 -4.30
C LEU A 76 -4.88 5.87 -5.22
N ARG A 77 -5.65 6.15 -6.29
CA ARG A 77 -5.39 7.28 -7.20
C ARG A 77 -5.37 8.61 -6.46
N GLY A 78 -6.36 8.84 -5.60
CA GLY A 78 -6.51 10.09 -4.86
C GLY A 78 -5.34 10.37 -3.92
N PHE A 79 -4.91 9.40 -3.12
CA PHE A 79 -3.80 9.62 -2.18
C PHE A 79 -2.45 9.71 -2.90
N ILE A 80 -2.21 8.91 -3.95
CA ILE A 80 -0.98 8.99 -4.74
C ILE A 80 -0.84 10.37 -5.36
N GLN A 81 -1.89 10.85 -6.03
CA GLN A 81 -1.89 12.17 -6.64
C GLN A 81 -1.64 13.27 -5.60
N LYS A 82 -2.32 13.19 -4.45
CA LYS A 82 -2.14 14.16 -3.35
C LYS A 82 -0.71 14.12 -2.79
N HIS A 83 -0.11 12.94 -2.66
CA HIS A 83 1.26 12.77 -2.17
C HIS A 83 2.27 13.36 -3.15
N ILE A 84 2.14 13.06 -4.45
CA ILE A 84 2.99 13.64 -5.50
C ILE A 84 2.85 15.16 -5.54
N CYS A 85 1.62 15.70 -5.46
CA CYS A 85 1.43 17.16 -5.42
C CYS A 85 2.09 17.83 -4.19
N LYS A 86 2.14 17.13 -3.05
CA LYS A 86 2.67 17.69 -1.80
C LYS A 86 4.18 17.52 -1.67
N PHE A 87 4.72 16.39 -2.12
CA PHE A 87 6.10 15.97 -1.85
C PHE A 87 6.94 15.73 -3.12
N GLY A 88 6.34 15.80 -4.31
CA GLY A 88 7.04 15.60 -5.59
C GLY A 88 7.42 14.15 -5.91
N VAL A 89 7.11 13.20 -5.02
CA VAL A 89 7.55 11.79 -5.13
C VAL A 89 6.40 10.81 -4.93
N HIS A 90 6.48 9.66 -5.59
CA HIS A 90 5.51 8.59 -5.46
C HIS A 90 5.64 7.92 -4.08
N PRO A 91 4.55 7.76 -3.30
CA PRO A 91 4.63 7.22 -1.94
C PRO A 91 5.24 5.81 -1.87
N PHE A 92 4.92 4.92 -2.83
CA PHE A 92 5.53 3.58 -2.88
C PHE A 92 7.01 3.58 -3.26
N GLU A 93 7.54 4.64 -3.88
CA GLU A 93 8.99 4.73 -4.10
C GLU A 93 9.73 4.90 -2.76
N LEU A 94 9.20 5.77 -1.89
CA LEU A 94 9.72 5.98 -0.54
C LEU A 94 9.55 4.72 0.33
N LEU A 95 8.37 4.08 0.28
CA LEU A 95 8.12 2.83 1.02
C LEU A 95 9.06 1.71 0.59
N ASN A 96 9.36 1.58 -0.70
CA ASN A 96 10.32 0.59 -1.21
C ASN A 96 11.76 0.87 -0.74
N LYS A 97 12.10 2.14 -0.46
CA LYS A 97 13.38 2.54 0.14
C LYS A 97 13.38 2.48 1.68
N ASN A 98 12.28 2.02 2.28
CA ASN A 98 12.08 2.01 3.73
C ASN A 98 12.16 3.40 4.38
N GLU A 99 11.79 4.45 3.63
CA GLU A 99 11.75 5.83 4.12
C GLU A 99 10.41 6.15 4.80
N PRO A 100 10.36 7.09 5.77
CA PRO A 100 9.12 7.49 6.40
C PRO A 100 8.13 8.13 5.40
N VAL A 101 6.87 7.73 5.44
CA VAL A 101 5.82 8.24 4.52
C VAL A 101 4.57 8.65 5.27
N GLN A 102 4.09 9.87 5.02
CA GLN A 102 2.80 10.37 5.50
C GLN A 102 1.70 10.08 4.47
N LEU A 103 0.75 9.25 4.86
CA LEU A 103 -0.37 8.79 4.04
C LEU A 103 -1.71 9.30 4.59
N GLY A 104 -2.74 9.32 3.74
CA GLY A 104 -4.13 9.44 4.21
C GLY A 104 -4.72 8.05 4.49
N ARG A 105 -5.82 8.00 5.24
CA ARG A 105 -6.57 6.75 5.49
C ARG A 105 -7.86 6.70 4.67
N MET A 106 -8.25 5.50 4.25
CA MET A 106 -9.46 5.33 3.44
C MET A 106 -10.74 5.53 4.25
N ALA A 107 -10.83 4.94 5.44
CA ALA A 107 -12.02 5.04 6.30
C ALA A 107 -12.00 6.26 7.25
N SER A 108 -10.82 6.84 7.51
CA SER A 108 -10.63 7.97 8.44
C SER A 108 -9.89 9.14 7.75
N PRO A 109 -10.51 9.86 6.79
CA PRO A 109 -9.84 10.89 5.98
C PRO A 109 -9.42 12.14 6.79
N SER A 110 -9.88 12.28 8.03
CA SER A 110 -9.48 13.31 9.00
C SER A 110 -8.16 13.00 9.71
N GLU A 111 -7.58 11.82 9.48
CA GLU A 111 -6.34 11.37 10.12
C GLU A 111 -5.25 11.16 9.06
N ASP A 112 -4.02 11.50 9.45
CA ASP A 112 -2.83 11.14 8.70
C ASP A 112 -2.20 9.90 9.34
N PHE A 113 -1.83 8.94 8.50
CA PHE A 113 -1.17 7.69 8.87
C PHE A 113 0.28 7.74 8.42
N ILE A 114 1.22 7.68 9.37
CA ILE A 114 2.65 7.74 9.11
C ILE A 114 3.21 6.34 9.24
N ILE A 115 3.84 5.84 8.17
CA ILE A 115 4.68 4.65 8.22
C ILE A 115 6.10 5.13 8.45
N CYS A 116 6.71 4.75 9.57
CA CYS A 116 8.01 5.28 10.01
C CYS A 116 9.17 4.44 9.47
N HIS A 117 9.15 3.14 9.75
CA HIS A 117 10.16 2.20 9.26
C HIS A 117 9.62 0.77 9.26
N GLN A 118 10.20 -0.05 8.41
CA GLN A 118 10.00 -1.50 8.32
C GLN A 118 11.15 -2.25 8.95
N TYR A 119 10.82 -3.35 9.58
CA TYR A 119 11.76 -4.38 10.00
C TYR A 119 11.05 -5.75 9.97
N HIS A 120 11.79 -6.82 10.28
CA HIS A 120 11.21 -8.16 10.37
C HIS A 120 11.41 -8.76 11.76
N ARG A 121 10.53 -9.69 12.13
CA ARG A 121 10.58 -10.51 13.35
C ARG A 121 10.70 -11.98 12.99
N SER A 122 11.50 -12.72 13.74
CA SER A 122 11.62 -14.16 13.64
C SER A 122 10.29 -14.86 14.00
N PRO A 123 10.10 -16.13 13.62
CA PRO A 123 8.86 -16.87 13.91
C PRO A 123 8.53 -17.05 15.40
N HIS A 124 9.53 -16.91 16.27
CA HIS A 124 9.40 -17.09 17.72
C HIS A 124 9.11 -15.79 18.46
N GLU A 125 9.24 -14.65 17.78
CA GLU A 125 8.93 -13.34 18.35
C GLU A 125 7.44 -13.05 18.21
N GLU A 126 6.89 -12.35 19.21
CA GLU A 126 5.52 -11.86 19.17
C GLU A 126 5.34 -10.90 17.98
N VAL A 127 4.19 -10.96 17.31
CA VAL A 127 3.87 -10.10 16.17
C VAL A 127 2.62 -9.28 16.48
N PRO A 128 2.53 -8.04 15.96
CA PRO A 128 1.34 -7.23 16.19
C PRO A 128 0.09 -7.91 15.59
N GLU A 129 -0.99 -7.97 16.35
CA GLU A 129 -2.28 -8.48 15.86
C GLU A 129 -2.90 -7.53 14.81
N ILE A 130 -2.57 -6.25 14.89
CA ILE A 130 -3.11 -5.22 14.00
C ILE A 130 -2.46 -5.35 12.63
N ARG A 131 -3.25 -5.55 11.58
CA ARG A 131 -2.74 -5.60 10.21
C ARG A 131 -2.70 -4.21 9.58
N LEU A 132 -1.73 -4.00 8.69
CA LEU A 132 -1.60 -2.75 7.95
C LEU A 132 -2.89 -2.38 7.19
N GLN A 133 -3.58 -3.38 6.62
CA GLN A 133 -4.83 -3.16 5.88
C GLN A 133 -5.96 -2.60 6.75
N ASP A 134 -6.05 -3.05 8.01
CA ASP A 134 -7.11 -2.65 8.94
C ASP A 134 -6.92 -1.21 9.43
N VAL A 135 -5.69 -0.69 9.32
CA VAL A 135 -5.35 0.71 9.60
C VAL A 135 -5.46 1.58 8.35
N PHE A 136 -4.81 1.19 7.26
CA PHE A 136 -4.73 2.02 6.06
C PHE A 136 -6.07 2.11 5.33
N TYR A 137 -6.76 0.98 5.19
CA TYR A 137 -8.07 0.90 4.55
C TYR A 137 -9.23 0.87 5.55
N GLY A 138 -9.01 0.27 6.71
CA GLY A 138 -10.01 0.14 7.76
C GLY A 138 -10.08 1.33 8.72
N SER A 139 -10.98 1.19 9.70
CA SER A 139 -11.35 2.22 10.67
C SER A 139 -10.74 2.00 12.06
N ILE A 140 -9.70 1.16 12.18
CA ILE A 140 -9.02 0.94 13.47
C ILE A 140 -8.59 2.30 14.06
N LYS A 141 -8.99 2.55 15.30
CA LYS A 141 -8.58 3.74 16.05
C LYS A 141 -7.37 3.40 16.91
N LYS A 142 -6.26 4.09 16.67
CA LYS A 142 -5.05 4.04 17.49
C LYS A 142 -4.51 5.45 17.61
N ASN A 143 -3.93 5.77 18.76
CA ASN A 143 -3.29 7.06 19.04
C ASN A 143 -1.82 6.82 19.33
N GLY A 144 -0.96 7.75 18.89
CA GLY A 144 0.48 7.67 19.10
C GLY A 144 1.16 6.62 18.24
N LYS A 145 2.30 6.13 18.71
CA LYS A 145 3.14 5.14 18.00
C LYS A 145 2.67 3.73 18.30
N PHE A 146 2.58 2.90 17.27
CA PHE A 146 2.20 1.49 17.39
C PHE A 146 2.79 0.71 16.22
N GLU A 147 2.66 -0.61 16.28
CA GLU A 147 3.19 -1.52 15.28
C GLU A 147 2.07 -2.22 14.54
N VAL A 148 2.30 -2.52 13.27
CA VAL A 148 1.35 -3.26 12.44
C VAL A 148 2.06 -4.36 11.67
N LEU A 149 1.40 -5.52 11.60
CA LEU A 149 1.82 -6.61 10.73
C LEU A 149 1.48 -6.27 9.28
N VAL A 150 2.48 -6.32 8.41
CA VAL A 150 2.30 -6.11 6.97
C VAL A 150 1.97 -7.43 6.30
N TRP A 151 2.85 -8.42 6.47
CA TRP A 151 2.68 -9.78 5.96
C TRP A 151 3.65 -10.74 6.64
N ARG A 152 3.40 -12.05 6.47
CA ARG A 152 4.28 -13.12 6.94
C ARG A 152 4.76 -13.96 5.77
N SER A 153 6.07 -14.22 5.72
CA SER A 153 6.67 -15.07 4.71
C SER A 153 6.11 -16.49 4.79
N GLN A 154 5.74 -17.03 3.64
CA GLN A 154 5.35 -18.43 3.47
C GLN A 154 6.55 -19.33 3.16
N ILE A 155 7.73 -18.74 3.02
CA ILE A 155 8.99 -19.43 2.74
C ILE A 155 9.87 -19.34 4.00
N PRO A 156 10.54 -20.43 4.40
CA PRO A 156 11.51 -20.39 5.50
C PRO A 156 12.50 -19.21 5.38
N PRO A 157 12.85 -18.57 6.50
CA PRO A 157 12.51 -18.96 7.86
C PRO A 157 11.22 -18.30 8.37
N TYR A 158 10.20 -18.07 7.53
CA TYR A 158 8.86 -17.60 7.94
C TYR A 158 8.81 -16.27 8.71
N TYR A 159 9.73 -15.35 8.38
CA TYR A 159 9.77 -14.01 8.97
C TYR A 159 8.44 -13.26 8.83
N SER A 160 8.12 -12.47 9.85
CA SER A 160 6.99 -11.55 9.86
C SER A 160 7.50 -10.14 9.62
N TYR A 161 6.93 -9.44 8.65
CA TYR A 161 7.30 -8.06 8.30
C TYR A 161 6.38 -7.07 9.01
N VAL A 162 6.98 -6.15 9.75
CA VAL A 162 6.30 -5.22 10.65
C VAL A 162 6.66 -3.80 10.27
N HIS A 163 5.70 -2.89 10.38
CA HIS A 163 5.94 -1.46 10.35
C HIS A 163 5.72 -0.85 11.73
N ALA A 164 6.64 0.02 12.15
CA ALA A 164 6.35 1.01 13.16
C ALA A 164 5.62 2.18 12.50
N CYS A 165 4.51 2.58 13.11
CA CYS A 165 3.59 3.57 12.56
C CYS A 165 3.14 4.58 13.62
N GLU A 166 2.54 5.67 13.15
CA GLU A 166 1.89 6.67 13.99
C GLU A 166 0.61 7.16 13.30
N ILE A 167 -0.46 7.38 14.07
CA ILE A 167 -1.66 8.10 13.60
C ILE A 167 -1.69 9.47 14.24
N ARG A 168 -1.92 10.49 13.40
CA ARG A 168 -2.07 11.88 13.84
C ARG A 168 -3.38 12.43 13.31
N GLU A 169 -4.06 13.23 14.14
CA GLU A 169 -5.16 14.04 13.64
C GLU A 169 -4.63 15.07 12.64
N ARG A 170 -5.33 15.20 11.52
CA ARG A 170 -4.96 16.16 10.51
C ARG A 170 -5.37 17.56 10.98
N LYS A 171 -4.40 18.36 11.40
CA LYS A 171 -4.63 19.79 11.66
C LYS A 171 -5.06 20.45 10.34
N ASN A 172 -6.29 20.94 10.28
CA ASN A 172 -6.75 21.79 9.18
C ASN A 172 -6.02 23.13 9.26
N THR A 173 -4.78 23.21 8.76
CA THR A 173 -4.23 24.51 8.40
C THR A 173 -4.98 24.97 7.16
N GLY A 174 -5.90 25.92 7.32
CA GLY A 174 -6.63 26.55 6.22
C GLY A 174 -5.64 27.25 5.28
N ALA A 175 -5.09 26.52 4.31
CA ALA A 175 -4.16 27.05 3.33
C ALA A 175 -4.73 26.85 1.92
N LYS A 176 -4.92 27.98 1.23
CA LYS A 176 -5.42 28.14 -0.14
C LYS A 176 -4.95 27.01 -1.07
N ARG A 177 -5.90 26.41 -1.79
CA ARG A 177 -5.66 25.44 -2.86
C ARG A 177 -4.71 26.03 -3.93
N LYS A 178 -3.42 25.72 -3.87
CA LYS A 178 -2.55 25.81 -5.06
C LYS A 178 -2.97 24.65 -5.97
N ARG A 179 -3.73 24.95 -7.02
CA ARG A 179 -4.12 23.98 -8.05
C ARG A 179 -2.83 23.46 -8.69
N CYS A 180 -2.71 22.13 -8.82
CA CYS A 180 -1.68 21.52 -9.64
C CYS A 180 -2.05 21.82 -11.10
N MET A 181 -1.54 22.93 -11.63
CA MET A 181 -1.73 23.30 -13.03
C MET A 181 -0.80 22.42 -13.85
N LYS A 182 -1.37 21.65 -14.80
CA LYS A 182 -0.57 20.92 -15.79
C LYS A 182 -0.05 21.95 -16.79
N ASP A 183 1.27 22.17 -16.80
CA ASP A 183 1.92 22.89 -17.90
C ASP A 183 1.86 22.02 -19.15
N GLY A 184 0.79 22.19 -19.91
CA GLY A 184 0.70 21.74 -21.29
C GLY A 184 1.16 22.87 -22.20
N THR A 185 2.47 23.06 -22.33
CA THR A 185 3.06 23.95 -23.34
C THR A 185 3.95 23.12 -24.25
N THR A 186 3.39 22.67 -25.37
CA THR A 186 4.18 22.36 -26.58
C THR A 186 3.38 22.86 -27.77
N SER A 187 3.56 24.14 -28.06
CA SER A 187 3.26 24.76 -29.34
C SER A 187 4.59 24.91 -30.09
N SER A 188 4.77 24.13 -31.14
CA SER A 188 5.56 24.44 -32.34
C SER A 188 5.06 23.55 -33.46
#